data_AF-A0A8H8CID5-F1
#
_entry.id   AF-A0A8H8CID5-F1
#
_cell.length_a   1.000
_cell.length_b   1.000
_cell.length_c   1.000
_cell.angle_alpha   90.00
_cell.angle_beta   90.00
_cell.angle_gamma   90.00
#
_symmetry.space_group_name_H-M   'P 1'
#
loop_
_entity.id
_entity.type
_entity.pdbx_description
1 polymer ?
#
loop_
_entity_poly.entity_id
_entity_poly.type
_entity_poly.pdbx_seq_one_letter_code
_entity_poly.pdbx_strand_id
1 'polypeptide(L)'
;MNVNTSTARARKTPIGNPPTLGQNDSFMADRTTRSKGMVINKELQQVQNTKGGRSYLEEHQLLVLAGQGLTHHQAATCLFQIVQMLAKMPPTVIQAMRGLAFMLEEIELPMAMQTYHDGFGEELATFMNKIKSLVQHAQDKVDQKLDEINKATANLIKSAAQATMLKGINKESKIGSMGDRKAKNAINKILQTLEPEGAVRICSAIKQQNGSLLIEFDSDFGAAWMQTDNNQRNLCKHIGKDVTTKKRTYKLIAMRVPLSAEPEDAEFLREVEEANRVDEGTIISMRWAKKISH
;
A
#
# COMPACT_ATOMS: atom_id res chain seq x y z
N MET A 1 -1.62 8.53 47.31
CA MET A 1 -0.27 8.14 47.76
C MET A 1 0.73 8.85 46.85
N ASN A 2 1.48 9.81 47.41
CA ASN A 2 2.74 10.35 46.86
C ASN A 2 3.77 9.19 46.74
N VAL A 3 4.81 9.21 45.91
CA VAL A 3 5.92 10.18 45.86
C VAL A 3 6.70 10.09 44.53
N ASN A 4 7.20 11.24 44.07
CA ASN A 4 8.29 11.42 43.10
C ASN A 4 9.66 11.02 43.69
N THR A 5 10.65 10.69 42.84
CA THR A 5 12.07 11.18 42.81
C THR A 5 12.88 10.26 41.87
N SER A 6 13.50 10.67 40.77
CA SER A 6 14.53 11.69 40.49
C SER A 6 16.00 11.22 40.68
N THR A 7 16.76 11.38 39.59
CA THR A 7 18.19 11.80 39.43
C THR A 7 19.40 10.94 39.83
N ALA A 8 20.19 10.58 38.79
CA ALA A 8 21.60 10.92 38.51
C ALA A 8 22.70 10.78 39.59
N ARG A 9 23.82 10.13 39.21
CA ARG A 9 25.17 10.75 39.31
C ARG A 9 26.30 9.92 38.66
N ALA A 10 27.14 10.64 37.93
CA ALA A 10 28.49 10.25 37.52
C ALA A 10 29.52 10.46 38.65
N ARG A 11 30.65 9.73 38.62
CA ARG A 11 31.92 10.22 39.20
C ARG A 11 33.16 9.61 38.53
N LYS A 12 34.17 10.47 38.39
CA LYS A 12 35.49 10.36 37.75
C LYS A 12 36.56 9.65 38.64
N THR A 13 37.45 8.85 38.01
CA THR A 13 38.96 8.71 38.08
C THR A 13 39.74 8.90 39.41
N PRO A 14 41.09 8.63 39.53
CA PRO A 14 42.05 7.66 38.94
C PRO A 14 43.14 7.10 39.95
N ILE A 15 44.19 6.45 39.43
CA ILE A 15 45.60 6.26 39.91
C ILE A 15 45.92 5.03 40.79
N GLY A 16 46.94 4.25 40.36
CA GLY A 16 47.74 3.38 41.22
C GLY A 16 48.62 2.35 40.47
N ASN A 17 49.89 2.69 40.24
CA ASN A 17 51.05 1.79 40.01
C ASN A 17 52.21 2.35 40.89
N PRO A 18 53.34 1.67 41.18
CA PRO A 18 53.75 0.25 41.08
C PRO A 18 54.42 -0.24 42.43
N PRO A 19 55.26 -1.31 42.51
CA PRO A 19 56.69 -1.20 42.14
C PRO A 19 57.36 -2.47 41.57
N THR A 20 58.54 -2.21 41.01
CA THR A 20 59.49 -3.05 40.27
C THR A 20 60.59 -3.64 41.17
N LEU A 21 61.17 -4.78 40.78
CA LEU A 21 62.51 -5.29 41.10
C LEU A 21 62.89 -6.20 39.91
N GLY A 22 63.98 -6.09 39.18
CA GLY A 22 65.20 -5.29 39.23
C GLY A 22 66.22 -6.07 38.39
N GLN A 23 66.76 -5.47 37.32
CA GLN A 23 68.20 -5.13 37.19
C GLN A 23 69.08 -6.30 36.68
N ASN A 24 70.04 -6.18 35.75
CA ASN A 24 70.83 -5.06 35.21
C ASN A 24 71.45 -5.49 33.86
N ASP A 25 71.38 -4.64 32.83
CA ASP A 25 72.44 -3.73 32.30
C ASP A 25 73.65 -4.41 31.64
N SER A 26 73.89 -4.14 30.35
CA SER A 26 74.85 -3.08 29.94
C SER A 26 75.10 -3.03 28.41
N PHE A 27 74.94 -1.81 27.87
CA PHE A 27 75.70 -1.11 26.83
C PHE A 27 76.62 -1.87 25.84
N MET A 28 76.45 -1.58 24.55
CA MET A 28 77.51 -0.99 23.68
C MET A 28 76.91 -0.55 22.33
N ALA A 29 77.09 0.73 22.03
CA ALA A 29 76.93 1.29 20.70
C ALA A 29 78.25 1.11 19.90
N ASP A 30 78.10 1.22 18.58
CA ASP A 30 79.15 1.40 17.56
C ASP A 30 79.86 0.13 17.03
N ARG A 31 79.49 -0.25 15.80
CA ARG A 31 80.45 -0.31 14.69
C ARG A 31 79.75 -0.40 13.34
N THR A 32 79.89 0.68 12.59
CA THR A 32 79.74 0.68 11.14
C THR A 32 80.82 -0.18 10.52
N THR A 33 80.46 -1.27 9.83
CA THR A 33 81.32 -1.87 8.79
C THR A 33 80.48 -2.26 7.58
N ARG A 34 80.78 -1.56 6.48
CA ARG A 34 80.31 -1.77 5.12
C ARG A 34 81.11 -2.91 4.47
N SER A 35 80.44 -3.94 3.98
CA SER A 35 80.89 -4.77 2.85
C SER A 35 79.67 -5.42 2.20
N LYS A 36 79.12 -4.84 1.12
CA LYS A 36 79.33 -5.29 -0.28
C LYS A 36 79.28 -6.81 -0.41
N GLY A 37 78.17 -7.33 -0.94
CA GLY A 37 78.07 -8.74 -1.32
C GLY A 37 76.64 -9.18 -1.59
N MET A 38 76.05 -8.65 -2.65
CA MET A 38 74.83 -9.20 -3.24
C MET A 38 75.15 -10.59 -3.80
N VAL A 39 74.56 -11.63 -3.21
CA VAL A 39 74.32 -12.91 -3.89
C VAL A 39 72.84 -13.18 -3.72
N ILE A 40 72.06 -12.81 -4.74
CA ILE A 40 70.66 -13.20 -4.88
C ILE A 40 70.68 -14.71 -5.15
N ASN A 41 70.47 -15.51 -4.10
CA ASN A 41 70.22 -16.92 -4.28
C ASN A 41 68.78 -17.05 -4.79
N LYS A 42 68.63 -17.39 -6.06
CA LYS A 42 67.34 -17.50 -6.77
C LYS A 42 66.70 -18.88 -6.51
N GLU A 43 66.76 -19.33 -5.26
CA GLU A 43 66.25 -20.64 -4.85
C GLU A 43 65.19 -20.44 -3.76
N LEU A 44 63.96 -20.80 -4.12
CA LEU A 44 62.75 -20.86 -3.28
C LEU A 44 62.23 -19.49 -2.78
N GLN A 45 61.62 -18.72 -3.68
CA GLN A 45 60.66 -17.70 -3.22
C GLN A 45 59.50 -18.39 -2.52
N GLN A 46 59.49 -18.33 -1.18
CA GLN A 46 58.39 -18.83 -0.38
C GLN A 46 57.13 -18.01 -0.72
N VAL A 47 56.10 -18.66 -1.25
CA VAL A 47 54.79 -18.03 -1.47
C VAL A 47 54.17 -17.74 -0.10
N GLN A 48 54.15 -16.47 0.32
CA GLN A 48 53.69 -16.06 1.66
C GLN A 48 52.23 -15.59 1.70
N ASN A 49 51.61 -15.31 0.55
CA ASN A 49 50.22 -14.86 0.47
C ASN A 49 49.57 -15.23 -0.87
N THR A 50 48.23 -15.18 -0.92
CA THR A 50 47.44 -15.56 -2.10
C THR A 50 47.79 -14.76 -3.35
N LYS A 51 48.10 -13.47 -3.20
CA LYS A 51 48.47 -12.58 -4.33
C LYS A 51 49.83 -12.96 -4.91
N GLY A 52 50.81 -13.23 -4.06
CA GLY A 52 52.15 -13.69 -4.44
C GLY A 52 52.13 -15.09 -5.04
N GLY A 53 51.27 -15.99 -4.53
CA GLY A 53 51.07 -17.32 -5.10
C GLY A 53 50.49 -17.26 -6.50
N ARG A 54 49.51 -16.37 -6.72
CA ARG A 54 48.96 -16.15 -8.05
C ARG A 54 49.99 -15.60 -9.04
N SER A 55 50.72 -14.55 -8.65
CA SER A 55 51.77 -13.98 -9.50
C SER A 55 52.84 -15.02 -9.86
N TYR A 56 53.21 -15.89 -8.92
CA TYR A 56 54.16 -16.98 -9.17
C TYR A 56 53.63 -17.98 -10.22
N LEU A 57 52.36 -18.39 -10.12
CA LEU A 57 51.75 -19.33 -11.06
C LEU A 57 51.59 -18.73 -12.47
N GLU A 58 51.28 -17.44 -12.56
CA GLU A 58 51.20 -16.70 -13.84
C GLU A 58 52.60 -16.52 -14.46
N GLU A 59 53.62 -16.21 -13.66
CA GLU A 59 55.02 -16.06 -14.12
C GLU A 59 55.61 -17.38 -14.66
N HIS A 60 55.28 -18.50 -14.02
CA HIS A 60 55.78 -19.82 -14.40
C HIS A 60 54.89 -20.53 -15.44
N GLN A 61 53.91 -19.82 -16.02
CA GLN A 61 52.96 -20.34 -17.02
C GLN A 61 52.19 -21.58 -16.57
N LEU A 62 52.00 -21.74 -15.26
CA LEU A 62 51.22 -22.83 -14.67
C LEU A 62 49.72 -22.51 -14.67
N LEU A 63 49.36 -21.25 -14.93
CA LEU A 63 47.98 -20.75 -14.96
C LEU A 63 47.62 -20.25 -16.37
N VAL A 64 46.49 -20.72 -16.90
CA VAL A 64 46.19 -20.59 -18.35
C VAL A 64 45.66 -19.20 -18.74
N LEU A 65 45.15 -18.36 -17.82
CA LEU A 65 44.60 -17.05 -18.18
C LEU A 65 44.80 -15.99 -17.08
N ALA A 66 45.52 -14.91 -17.41
CA ALA A 66 45.69 -13.75 -16.52
C ALA A 66 44.34 -13.07 -16.23
N GLY A 67 44.05 -12.81 -14.95
CA GLY A 67 42.85 -12.08 -14.51
C GLY A 67 41.60 -12.90 -14.16
N GLN A 68 41.54 -14.21 -14.43
CA GLN A 68 40.40 -15.06 -14.04
C GLN A 68 40.53 -15.62 -12.61
N GLY A 69 39.44 -15.80 -11.88
CA GLY A 69 39.47 -16.45 -10.55
C GLY A 69 39.96 -17.90 -10.66
N LEU A 70 40.80 -18.36 -9.71
CA LEU A 70 41.31 -19.75 -9.71
C LEU A 70 40.18 -20.73 -9.38
N THR A 71 39.77 -21.55 -10.35
CA THR A 71 38.78 -22.62 -10.11
C THR A 71 39.44 -23.89 -9.57
N HIS A 72 38.68 -24.76 -8.89
CA HIS A 72 39.18 -26.05 -8.39
C HIS A 72 39.78 -26.91 -9.51
N HIS A 73 39.12 -26.93 -10.68
CA HIS A 73 39.61 -27.64 -11.86
C HIS A 73 40.93 -27.05 -12.40
N GLN A 74 41.07 -25.72 -12.41
CA GLN A 74 42.33 -25.06 -12.79
C GLN A 74 43.43 -25.39 -11.78
N ALA A 75 43.14 -25.41 -10.48
CA ALA A 75 44.10 -25.79 -9.44
C ALA A 75 44.54 -27.25 -9.57
N ALA A 76 43.61 -28.18 -9.83
CA ALA A 76 43.93 -29.59 -10.10
C ALA A 76 44.81 -29.75 -11.34
N THR A 77 44.46 -29.04 -12.43
CA THR A 77 45.26 -29.02 -13.67
C THR A 77 46.67 -28.48 -13.43
N CYS A 78 46.82 -27.41 -12.63
CA CYS A 78 48.13 -26.89 -12.23
C CYS A 78 48.97 -27.97 -11.53
N LEU A 79 48.38 -28.71 -10.57
CA LEU A 79 49.08 -29.77 -9.85
C LEU A 79 49.53 -30.90 -10.79
N PHE A 80 48.68 -31.32 -11.74
CA PHE A 80 49.05 -32.32 -12.75
C PHE A 80 50.18 -31.83 -13.67
N GLN A 81 50.18 -30.55 -14.04
CA GLN A 81 51.22 -29.96 -14.88
C GLN A 81 52.55 -29.87 -14.13
N ILE A 82 52.56 -29.43 -12.87
CA ILE A 82 53.78 -29.36 -12.04
C ILE A 82 54.44 -30.73 -11.90
N VAL A 83 53.64 -31.77 -11.66
CA VAL A 83 54.10 -33.16 -11.59
C VAL A 83 54.74 -33.63 -12.90
N GLN A 84 54.27 -33.15 -14.05
CA GLN A 84 54.82 -33.51 -15.37
C GLN A 84 56.07 -32.72 -15.75
N MET A 85 56.20 -31.48 -15.28
CA MET A 85 57.31 -30.60 -15.63
C MET A 85 58.59 -30.86 -14.82
N LEU A 86 58.49 -31.43 -13.62
CA LEU A 86 59.63 -31.62 -12.71
C LEU A 86 60.22 -33.04 -12.80
N ALA A 87 61.28 -33.20 -13.61
CA ALA A 87 61.91 -34.49 -13.90
C ALA A 87 62.60 -35.22 -12.71
N LYS A 88 62.75 -34.56 -11.54
CA LYS A 88 63.47 -35.10 -10.35
C LYS A 88 62.64 -35.04 -9.06
N MET A 89 61.35 -35.38 -9.13
CA MET A 89 60.49 -35.38 -7.95
C MET A 89 60.42 -36.79 -7.29
N PRO A 90 60.49 -36.89 -5.95
CA PRO A 90 60.29 -38.17 -5.27
C PRO A 90 58.90 -38.76 -5.56
N PRO A 91 58.77 -40.09 -5.73
CA PRO A 91 57.49 -40.74 -6.04
C PRO A 91 56.39 -40.45 -5.03
N THR A 92 56.73 -40.33 -3.75
CA THR A 92 55.78 -39.99 -2.67
C THR A 92 55.13 -38.62 -2.89
N VAL A 93 55.90 -37.63 -3.37
CA VAL A 93 55.39 -36.28 -3.63
C VAL A 93 54.51 -36.26 -4.87
N ILE A 94 54.90 -37.01 -5.91
CA ILE A 94 54.09 -37.19 -7.12
C ILE A 94 52.72 -37.76 -6.78
N GLN A 95 52.68 -38.83 -5.97
CA GLN A 95 51.42 -39.47 -5.58
C GLN A 95 50.58 -38.57 -4.65
N ALA A 96 51.21 -37.85 -3.72
CA ALA A 96 50.51 -36.89 -2.87
C ALA A 96 49.88 -35.73 -3.66
N MET A 97 50.61 -35.16 -4.63
CA MET A 97 50.10 -34.08 -5.49
C MET A 97 48.99 -34.56 -6.41
N ARG A 98 49.09 -35.77 -6.97
CA ARG A 98 48.01 -36.38 -7.77
C ARG A 98 46.77 -36.66 -6.92
N GLY A 99 46.95 -37.19 -5.70
CA GLY A 99 45.85 -37.41 -4.77
C GLY A 99 45.13 -36.10 -4.41
N LEU A 100 45.88 -35.02 -4.15
CA LEU A 100 45.31 -33.69 -3.93
C LEU A 100 44.57 -33.16 -5.15
N ALA A 101 45.09 -33.38 -6.36
CA ALA A 101 44.42 -32.97 -7.60
C ALA A 101 43.07 -33.70 -7.77
N PHE A 102 43.03 -35.02 -7.56
CA PHE A 102 41.78 -35.78 -7.61
C PHE A 102 40.78 -35.35 -6.53
N MET A 103 41.24 -35.12 -5.29
CA MET A 103 40.37 -34.60 -4.24
C MET A 103 39.82 -33.21 -4.58
N LEU A 104 40.61 -32.34 -5.22
CA LEU A 104 40.15 -31.02 -5.67
C LEU A 104 39.12 -31.11 -6.82
N GLU A 105 39.20 -32.14 -7.67
CA GLU A 105 38.19 -32.41 -8.71
C GLU A 105 36.90 -33.00 -8.12
N GLU A 106 36.99 -33.75 -7.01
CA GLU A 106 35.84 -34.28 -6.27
C GLU A 106 35.18 -33.24 -5.34
N ILE A 107 35.79 -32.08 -5.13
CA ILE A 107 35.10 -30.93 -4.52
C ILE A 107 34.12 -30.35 -5.56
N GLU A 108 33.02 -31.06 -5.78
CA GLU A 108 31.77 -30.41 -6.11
C GLU A 108 31.48 -29.41 -4.98
N LEU A 109 30.84 -28.29 -5.28
CA LEU A 109 30.49 -27.24 -4.32
C LEU A 109 29.04 -27.44 -3.82
N PRO A 110 28.68 -28.47 -3.01
CA PRO A 110 27.32 -28.63 -2.54
C PRO A 110 26.97 -27.56 -1.49
N MET A 111 27.94 -27.06 -0.73
CA MET A 111 27.63 -26.20 0.44
C MET A 111 27.29 -24.75 0.08
N ALA A 112 27.99 -24.14 -0.88
CA ALA A 112 27.70 -22.76 -1.26
C ALA A 112 26.38 -22.67 -2.03
N MET A 113 26.15 -23.56 -3.00
CA MET A 113 24.94 -23.57 -3.81
C MET A 113 23.68 -23.87 -2.99
N GLN A 114 23.76 -24.78 -2.01
CA GLN A 114 22.66 -25.09 -1.11
C GLN A 114 22.31 -23.92 -0.18
N THR A 115 23.31 -23.24 0.39
CA THR A 115 23.08 -22.04 1.21
C THR A 115 22.44 -20.90 0.42
N TYR A 116 22.82 -20.71 -0.85
CA TYR A 116 22.18 -19.72 -1.73
C TYR A 116 20.73 -20.10 -2.09
N HIS A 117 20.44 -21.38 -2.32
CA HIS A 117 19.08 -21.82 -2.61
C HIS A 117 18.14 -21.72 -1.40
N ASP A 118 18.61 -22.11 -0.21
CA ASP A 118 17.81 -22.09 1.01
C ASP A 118 17.51 -20.65 1.44
N GLY A 119 18.52 -19.76 1.45
CA GLY A 119 18.33 -18.35 1.82
C GLY A 119 17.41 -17.59 0.85
N PHE A 120 17.55 -17.82 -0.47
CA PHE A 120 16.67 -17.21 -1.46
C PHE A 120 15.23 -17.75 -1.34
N GLY A 121 15.07 -19.04 -1.03
CA GLY A 121 13.75 -19.65 -0.79
C GLY A 121 13.02 -19.02 0.39
N GLU A 122 13.71 -18.78 1.50
CA GLU A 122 13.15 -18.12 2.68
C GLU A 122 12.76 -16.66 2.42
N GLU A 123 13.60 -15.90 1.70
CA GLU A 123 13.27 -14.52 1.31
C GLU A 123 12.07 -14.46 0.36
N LEU A 124 12.01 -15.36 -0.63
CA LEU A 124 10.91 -15.41 -1.58
C LEU A 124 9.61 -15.84 -0.89
N ALA A 125 9.65 -16.80 0.03
CA ALA A 125 8.49 -17.17 0.84
C ALA A 125 8.00 -16.00 1.69
N THR A 126 8.93 -15.27 2.33
CA THR A 126 8.61 -14.08 3.12
C THR A 126 8.00 -12.98 2.26
N PHE A 127 8.55 -12.75 1.07
CA PHE A 127 8.04 -11.78 0.11
C PHE A 127 6.64 -12.15 -0.41
N MET A 128 6.43 -13.41 -0.79
CA MET A 128 5.13 -13.93 -1.22
C MET A 128 4.07 -13.79 -0.13
N ASN A 129 4.44 -14.04 1.14
CA ASN A 129 3.55 -13.82 2.28
C ASN A 129 3.17 -12.34 2.45
N LYS A 130 4.11 -11.42 2.23
CA LYS A 130 3.82 -9.97 2.25
C LYS A 130 2.93 -9.54 1.09
N ILE A 131 3.12 -10.08 -0.12
CA ILE A 131 2.22 -9.82 -1.24
C ILE A 131 0.82 -10.34 -0.91
N LYS A 132 0.72 -11.58 -0.41
CA LYS A 132 -0.56 -12.19 -0.05
C LYS A 132 -1.31 -11.35 0.98
N SER A 133 -0.62 -10.87 2.03
CA SER A 133 -1.25 -10.01 3.04
C SER A 133 -1.66 -8.65 2.48
N LEU A 134 -0.87 -8.06 1.59
CA LEU A 134 -1.21 -6.81 0.92
C LEU A 134 -2.44 -6.95 0.03
N VAL A 135 -2.50 -8.03 -0.77
CA VAL A 135 -3.65 -8.33 -1.63
C VAL A 135 -4.90 -8.55 -0.78
N GLN A 136 -4.79 -9.33 0.31
CA GLN A 136 -5.91 -9.56 1.21
C GLN A 136 -6.41 -8.25 1.83
N HIS A 137 -5.51 -7.43 2.37
CA HIS A 137 -5.89 -6.15 2.97
C HIS A 137 -6.50 -5.18 1.95
N ALA A 138 -6.01 -5.18 0.70
CA ALA A 138 -6.61 -4.40 -0.37
C ALA A 138 -8.03 -4.89 -0.70
N GLN A 139 -8.22 -6.21 -0.76
CA GLN A 139 -9.52 -6.84 -1.01
C GLN A 139 -10.52 -6.51 0.11
N ASP A 140 -10.14 -6.71 1.37
CA ASP A 140 -10.98 -6.40 2.53
C ASP A 140 -11.41 -4.92 2.55
N LYS A 141 -10.49 -4.02 2.17
CA LYS A 141 -10.77 -2.57 2.11
C LYS A 141 -11.69 -2.20 0.95
N VAL A 142 -11.61 -2.91 -0.18
CA VAL A 142 -12.54 -2.74 -1.30
C VAL A 142 -13.93 -3.21 -0.89
N ASP A 143 -14.04 -4.38 -0.27
CA ASP A 143 -15.32 -4.95 0.17
C ASP A 143 -16.00 -4.05 1.21
N GLN A 144 -15.23 -3.56 2.20
CA GLN A 144 -15.73 -2.59 3.18
C GLN A 144 -16.29 -1.33 2.51
N LYS A 145 -15.57 -0.77 1.52
CA LYS A 145 -16.02 0.44 0.82
C LYS A 145 -17.23 0.18 -0.06
N LEU A 146 -17.33 -1.01 -0.65
CA LEU A 146 -18.51 -1.42 -1.42
C LEU A 146 -19.76 -1.50 -0.53
N ASP A 147 -19.64 -2.08 0.67
CA ASP A 147 -20.72 -2.14 1.64
C ASP A 147 -21.16 -0.77 2.15
N GLU A 148 -20.20 0.11 2.45
CA GLU A 148 -20.48 1.50 2.83
C GLU A 148 -21.26 2.24 1.72
N ILE A 149 -20.86 2.06 0.45
CA ILE A 149 -21.54 2.65 -0.71
C ILE A 149 -22.94 2.07 -0.87
N ASN A 150 -23.10 0.75 -0.77
CA ASN A 150 -24.41 0.09 -0.89
C ASN A 150 -25.38 0.58 0.17
N LYS A 151 -24.93 0.69 1.42
CA LYS A 151 -25.75 1.21 2.52
C LYS A 151 -26.11 2.68 2.33
N ALA A 152 -25.17 3.51 1.91
CA ALA A 152 -25.44 4.92 1.61
C ALA A 152 -26.44 5.08 0.46
N THR A 153 -26.31 4.24 -0.58
CA THR A 153 -27.20 4.22 -1.75
C THR A 153 -28.61 3.82 -1.35
N ALA A 154 -28.77 2.75 -0.56
CA ALA A 154 -30.07 2.32 -0.06
C ALA A 154 -30.77 3.41 0.78
N ASN A 155 -30.02 4.09 1.66
CA ASN A 155 -30.56 5.20 2.45
C ASN A 155 -31.01 6.38 1.57
N LEU A 156 -30.23 6.71 0.54
CA LEU A 156 -30.57 7.78 -0.40
C LEU A 156 -31.84 7.45 -1.20
N ILE A 157 -31.95 6.22 -1.71
CA ILE A 157 -33.14 5.74 -2.44
C ILE A 157 -34.37 5.82 -1.54
N LYS A 158 -34.25 5.37 -0.28
CA LYS A 158 -35.36 5.46 0.69
C LYS A 158 -35.79 6.89 0.95
N SER A 159 -34.86 7.80 1.25
CA SER A 159 -35.15 9.22 1.46
C SER A 159 -35.77 9.87 0.21
N ALA A 160 -35.30 9.51 -0.98
CA ALA A 160 -35.84 9.99 -2.24
C ALA A 160 -37.28 9.53 -2.48
N ALA A 161 -37.60 8.25 -2.20
CA ALA A 161 -38.94 7.70 -2.31
C ALA A 161 -39.93 8.32 -1.31
N GLN A 162 -39.43 8.70 -0.13
CA GLN A 162 -40.21 9.34 0.93
C GLN A 162 -40.36 10.85 0.76
N ALA A 163 -39.79 11.46 -0.28
CA ALA A 163 -39.81 12.91 -0.47
C ALA A 163 -40.80 13.37 -1.55
N THR A 164 -41.58 14.40 -1.26
CA THR A 164 -42.52 15.04 -2.19
C THR A 164 -42.24 16.54 -2.28
N MET A 165 -42.28 17.11 -3.49
CA MET A 165 -42.06 18.54 -3.71
C MET A 165 -43.39 19.26 -3.90
N LEU A 166 -43.66 20.25 -3.05
CA LEU A 166 -44.81 21.14 -3.13
C LEU A 166 -44.42 22.45 -3.83
N LYS A 167 -45.17 22.83 -4.86
CA LYS A 167 -45.00 24.12 -5.58
C LYS A 167 -46.14 25.08 -5.26
N GLY A 168 -45.96 26.36 -5.62
CA GLY A 168 -46.99 27.39 -5.45
C GLY A 168 -47.10 27.96 -4.04
N ILE A 169 -46.08 27.74 -3.20
CA ILE A 169 -46.04 28.29 -1.85
C ILE A 169 -45.58 29.75 -1.93
N ASN A 170 -46.55 30.64 -2.05
CA ASN A 170 -46.36 32.09 -2.04
C ASN A 170 -46.32 32.64 -0.59
N LYS A 171 -45.94 33.91 -0.41
CA LYS A 171 -45.91 34.56 0.91
C LYS A 171 -47.28 34.62 1.60
N GLU A 172 -48.36 34.55 0.81
CA GLU A 172 -49.75 34.57 1.28
C GLU A 172 -50.22 33.20 1.79
N SER A 173 -49.50 32.13 1.45
CA SER A 173 -49.76 30.78 1.94
C SER A 173 -49.47 30.70 3.44
N LYS A 174 -50.22 29.86 4.16
CA LYS A 174 -50.04 29.66 5.62
C LYS A 174 -48.60 29.38 6.03
N ILE A 175 -47.83 28.72 5.16
CA ILE A 175 -46.45 28.29 5.44
C ILE A 175 -45.38 29.08 4.66
N GLY A 176 -45.76 30.02 3.79
CA GLY A 176 -44.81 30.65 2.86
C GLY A 176 -43.79 31.57 3.51
N SER A 177 -44.15 32.22 4.62
CA SER A 177 -43.26 33.08 5.42
C SER A 177 -42.56 32.33 6.56
N MET A 178 -42.87 31.04 6.76
CA MET A 178 -42.32 30.25 7.85
C MET A 178 -40.92 29.73 7.50
N GLY A 179 -40.05 29.64 8.51
CA GLY A 179 -38.81 28.86 8.41
C GLY A 179 -39.08 27.35 8.48
N ASP A 180 -38.14 26.55 8.00
CA ASP A 180 -38.24 25.08 7.82
C ASP A 180 -38.88 24.34 9.01
N ARG A 181 -38.40 24.60 10.24
CA ARG A 181 -38.95 23.96 11.45
C ARG A 181 -40.42 24.32 11.71
N LYS A 182 -40.81 25.57 11.46
CA LYS A 182 -42.20 26.04 11.63
C LYS A 182 -43.08 25.47 10.52
N ALA A 183 -42.59 25.43 9.28
CA ALA A 183 -43.28 24.82 8.15
C ALA A 183 -43.53 23.32 8.39
N LYS A 184 -42.53 22.56 8.85
CA LYS A 184 -42.68 21.17 9.27
C LYS A 184 -43.80 20.99 10.28
N ASN A 185 -43.78 21.77 11.37
CA ASN A 185 -44.77 21.65 12.43
C ASN A 185 -46.18 22.03 11.95
N ALA A 186 -46.30 23.06 11.09
CA ALA A 186 -47.57 23.46 10.50
C ALA A 186 -48.16 22.35 9.60
N ILE A 187 -47.32 21.73 8.76
CA ILE A 187 -47.77 20.62 7.90
C ILE A 187 -48.15 19.41 8.74
N ASN A 188 -47.38 19.04 9.76
CA ASN A 188 -47.76 17.94 10.66
C ASN A 188 -49.10 18.18 11.37
N LYS A 189 -49.44 19.42 11.73
CA LYS A 189 -50.77 19.76 12.26
C LYS A 189 -51.89 19.59 11.23
N ILE A 190 -51.62 19.95 9.97
CA ILE A 190 -52.57 19.74 8.87
C ILE A 190 -52.76 18.24 8.64
N LEU A 191 -51.68 17.47 8.62
CA LEU A 191 -51.73 16.01 8.46
C LEU A 191 -52.54 15.35 9.57
N GLN A 192 -52.37 15.76 10.84
CA GLN A 192 -53.21 15.28 11.95
C GLN A 192 -54.71 15.58 11.79
N THR A 193 -55.05 16.62 11.02
CA THR A 193 -56.46 16.95 10.74
C THR A 193 -57.02 16.08 9.61
N LEU A 194 -56.18 15.75 8.62
CA LEU A 194 -56.55 14.96 7.46
C LEU A 194 -56.50 13.45 7.72
N GLU A 195 -55.59 13.02 8.58
CA GLU A 195 -55.37 11.66 9.04
C GLU A 195 -55.19 11.70 10.57
N PRO A 196 -56.28 11.48 11.33
CA PRO A 196 -56.27 11.59 12.78
C PRO A 196 -55.59 10.41 13.50
N GLU A 197 -55.42 9.26 12.86
CA GLU A 197 -54.74 8.10 13.46
C GLU A 197 -53.24 8.39 13.71
N GLY A 198 -52.71 9.45 13.11
CA GLY A 198 -51.34 9.93 13.29
C GLY A 198 -50.32 9.07 12.55
N ALA A 199 -50.77 8.22 11.62
CA ALA A 199 -49.93 7.31 10.86
C ALA A 199 -49.09 8.04 9.79
N VAL A 200 -49.48 9.26 9.42
CA VAL A 200 -48.78 10.08 8.41
C VAL A 200 -48.12 11.29 9.06
N ARG A 201 -46.79 11.36 8.96
CA ARG A 201 -46.00 12.47 9.48
C ARG A 201 -44.83 12.77 8.57
N ILE A 202 -44.40 14.03 8.57
CA ILE A 202 -43.16 14.45 7.92
C ILE A 202 -42.03 14.66 8.92
N CYS A 203 -40.85 14.17 8.54
CA CYS A 203 -39.62 14.32 9.30
C CYS A 203 -38.91 15.64 8.96
N SER A 204 -39.00 16.10 7.71
CA SER A 204 -38.35 17.33 7.22
C SER A 204 -39.26 18.16 6.30
N ALA A 205 -39.02 19.47 6.28
CA ALA A 205 -39.63 20.42 5.35
C ALA A 205 -38.58 21.48 5.00
N ILE A 206 -38.06 21.46 3.77
CA ILE A 206 -36.91 22.26 3.34
C ILE A 206 -37.31 23.17 2.20
N LYS A 207 -37.21 24.49 2.43
CA LYS A 207 -37.54 25.47 1.40
C LYS A 207 -36.45 25.52 0.34
N GLN A 208 -36.86 25.45 -0.92
CA GLN A 208 -35.98 25.52 -2.08
C GLN A 208 -35.84 26.96 -2.57
N GLN A 209 -34.77 27.26 -3.31
CA GLN A 209 -34.50 28.61 -3.84
C GLN A 209 -35.58 29.12 -4.80
N ASN A 210 -36.28 28.23 -5.49
CA ASN A 210 -37.40 28.54 -6.39
C ASN A 210 -38.74 28.76 -5.66
N GLY A 211 -38.75 28.82 -4.34
CA GLY A 211 -39.95 28.98 -3.52
C GLY A 211 -40.78 27.72 -3.31
N SER A 212 -40.37 26.56 -3.88
CA SER A 212 -40.99 25.27 -3.56
C SER A 212 -40.57 24.77 -2.18
N LEU A 213 -41.31 23.82 -1.63
CA LEU A 213 -41.01 23.16 -0.36
C LEU A 213 -40.87 21.66 -0.60
N LEU A 214 -39.70 21.12 -0.24
CA LEU A 214 -39.47 19.69 -0.23
C LEU A 214 -39.89 19.15 1.13
N ILE A 215 -40.85 18.24 1.17
CA ILE A 215 -41.26 17.54 2.38
C ILE A 215 -40.80 16.09 2.31
N GLU A 216 -40.39 15.53 3.43
CA GLU A 216 -39.98 14.13 3.55
C GLU A 216 -40.80 13.45 4.64
N PHE A 217 -41.40 12.32 4.29
CA PHE A 217 -42.19 11.51 5.21
C PHE A 217 -41.29 10.70 6.13
N ASP A 218 -41.76 10.38 7.33
CA ASP A 218 -41.02 9.53 8.27
C ASP A 218 -41.18 8.03 7.99
N SER A 219 -42.11 7.67 7.10
CA SER A 219 -42.49 6.29 6.80
C SER A 219 -42.87 6.12 5.33
N ASP A 220 -42.72 4.88 4.84
CA ASP A 220 -43.13 4.49 3.49
C ASP A 220 -44.66 4.58 3.34
N PHE A 221 -45.39 4.32 4.43
CA PHE A 221 -46.84 4.51 4.48
C PHE A 221 -47.23 5.98 4.24
N GLY A 222 -46.59 6.94 4.92
CA GLY A 222 -46.86 8.36 4.71
C GLY A 222 -46.55 8.82 3.29
N ALA A 223 -45.47 8.30 2.70
CA ALA A 223 -45.12 8.56 1.32
C ALA A 223 -46.17 7.99 0.35
N ALA A 224 -46.59 6.73 0.53
CA ALA A 224 -47.62 6.09 -0.28
C ALA A 224 -48.99 6.77 -0.12
N TRP A 225 -49.33 7.20 1.08
CA TRP A 225 -50.54 7.97 1.36
C TRP A 225 -50.57 9.26 0.53
N MET A 226 -49.43 9.94 0.40
CA MET A 226 -49.29 11.19 -0.36
C MET A 226 -49.42 10.98 -1.88
N GLN A 227 -49.12 9.78 -2.40
CA GLN A 227 -49.30 9.45 -3.82
C GLN A 227 -50.77 9.32 -4.24
N THR A 228 -51.70 9.20 -3.28
CA THR A 228 -53.13 9.16 -3.59
C THR A 228 -53.63 10.55 -3.97
N ASP A 229 -54.16 10.72 -5.18
CA ASP A 229 -54.62 12.03 -5.72
C ASP A 229 -55.59 12.79 -4.81
N ASN A 230 -56.47 12.09 -4.09
CA ASN A 230 -57.42 12.72 -3.17
C ASN A 230 -56.71 13.31 -1.95
N ASN A 231 -55.78 12.56 -1.36
CA ASN A 231 -54.98 12.96 -0.21
C ASN A 231 -54.07 14.13 -0.57
N GLN A 232 -53.41 14.03 -1.72
CA GLN A 232 -52.60 15.08 -2.29
C GLN A 232 -53.38 16.40 -2.45
N ARG A 233 -54.56 16.34 -3.08
CA ARG A 233 -55.44 17.50 -3.27
C ARG A 233 -55.90 18.08 -1.94
N ASN A 234 -56.28 17.25 -0.99
CA ASN A 234 -56.71 17.67 0.33
C ASN A 234 -55.58 18.38 1.10
N LEU A 235 -54.36 17.84 1.08
CA LEU A 235 -53.21 18.48 1.69
C LEU A 235 -52.91 19.84 1.04
N CYS A 236 -52.83 19.88 -0.30
CA CYS A 236 -52.57 21.11 -1.05
C CYS A 236 -53.60 22.19 -0.71
N LYS A 237 -54.90 21.85 -0.71
CA LYS A 237 -56.01 22.77 -0.38
C LYS A 237 -55.89 23.37 1.03
N HIS A 238 -55.41 22.61 2.01
CA HIS A 238 -55.24 23.09 3.37
C HIS A 238 -54.03 24.03 3.53
N ILE A 239 -53.01 23.85 2.68
CA ILE A 239 -51.81 24.69 2.67
C ILE A 239 -52.08 26.01 1.95
N GLY A 240 -52.68 25.96 0.76
CA GLY A 240 -52.99 27.15 -0.05
C GLY A 240 -53.64 26.80 -1.39
N LYS A 241 -54.39 27.76 -1.97
CA LYS A 241 -55.19 27.55 -3.19
C LYS A 241 -54.34 27.23 -4.43
N ASP A 242 -53.11 27.75 -4.49
CA ASP A 242 -52.20 27.59 -5.64
C ASP A 242 -51.15 26.49 -5.42
N VAL A 243 -51.24 25.75 -4.31
CA VAL A 243 -50.26 24.74 -3.96
C VAL A 243 -50.50 23.48 -4.78
N THR A 244 -49.45 22.96 -5.40
CA THR A 244 -49.54 21.78 -6.28
C THR A 244 -48.42 20.77 -6.05
N THR A 245 -48.82 19.50 -6.22
CA THR A 245 -48.00 18.31 -6.51
C THR A 245 -47.01 18.54 -7.64
N LYS A 246 -45.69 18.57 -7.43
CA LYS A 246 -44.75 18.30 -8.53
C LYS A 246 -43.89 17.07 -8.23
N LYS A 247 -43.89 16.13 -9.18
CA LYS A 247 -42.97 14.99 -9.20
C LYS A 247 -41.53 15.50 -9.14
N ARG A 248 -40.73 14.90 -8.26
CA ARG A 248 -39.34 15.30 -8.10
C ARG A 248 -38.57 14.88 -9.34
N THR A 249 -37.91 15.86 -9.93
CA THR A 249 -37.09 15.68 -11.11
C THR A 249 -35.64 15.91 -10.75
N TYR A 250 -34.74 15.04 -11.18
CA TYR A 250 -33.33 15.08 -10.80
C TYR A 250 -32.46 15.52 -11.97
N LYS A 251 -31.39 16.26 -11.65
CA LYS A 251 -30.24 16.46 -12.54
C LYS A 251 -29.14 15.54 -12.04
N LEU A 252 -28.69 14.63 -12.88
CA LEU A 252 -27.68 13.66 -12.49
C LEU A 252 -26.29 14.09 -12.97
N ILE A 253 -25.31 13.94 -12.08
CA ILE A 253 -23.89 14.02 -12.40
C ILE A 253 -23.34 12.62 -12.21
N ALA A 254 -23.06 11.95 -13.32
CA ALA A 254 -22.51 10.61 -13.30
C ALA A 254 -20.98 10.68 -13.34
N MET A 255 -20.32 9.93 -12.46
CA MET A 255 -18.86 9.83 -12.40
C MET A 255 -18.43 8.48 -12.97
N ARG A 256 -17.30 8.45 -13.68
CA ARG A 256 -16.67 7.22 -14.22
C ARG A 256 -17.55 6.41 -15.19
N VAL A 257 -18.43 7.07 -15.94
CA VAL A 257 -19.22 6.40 -16.98
C VAL A 257 -18.33 6.18 -18.21
N PRO A 258 -18.48 5.05 -18.95
CA PRO A 258 -17.74 4.79 -20.19
C PRO A 258 -17.82 5.96 -21.18
N LEU A 259 -16.74 6.24 -21.91
CA LEU A 259 -16.71 7.32 -22.91
C LEU A 259 -17.75 7.17 -24.02
N SER A 260 -18.29 5.96 -24.21
CA SER A 260 -19.35 5.64 -25.15
C SER A 260 -20.75 6.02 -24.67
N ALA A 261 -20.94 6.40 -23.41
CA ALA A 261 -22.26 6.81 -22.94
C ALA A 261 -22.62 8.18 -23.54
N GLU A 262 -23.88 8.39 -23.85
CA GLU A 262 -24.35 9.67 -24.40
C GLU A 262 -25.38 10.27 -23.42
N PRO A 263 -24.96 11.06 -22.42
CA PRO A 263 -25.86 11.54 -21.36
C PRO A 263 -26.91 12.56 -21.84
N GLU A 264 -26.78 13.01 -23.08
CA GLU A 264 -27.74 13.90 -23.74
C GLU A 264 -28.76 13.13 -24.60
N ASP A 265 -28.51 11.83 -24.86
CA ASP A 265 -29.44 10.98 -25.58
C ASP A 265 -30.61 10.55 -24.67
N ALA A 266 -31.83 10.72 -25.17
CA ALA A 266 -33.05 10.41 -24.44
C ALA A 266 -33.28 8.90 -24.28
N GLU A 267 -32.83 8.08 -25.23
CA GLU A 267 -32.95 6.63 -25.13
C GLU A 267 -32.02 6.08 -24.04
N PHE A 268 -30.78 6.56 -24.01
CA PHE A 268 -29.85 6.28 -22.90
C PHE A 268 -30.41 6.72 -21.53
N LEU A 269 -31.01 7.91 -21.43
CA LEU A 269 -31.65 8.35 -20.18
C LEU A 269 -32.76 7.39 -19.74
N ARG A 270 -33.59 6.90 -20.66
CA ARG A 270 -34.64 5.91 -20.36
C ARG A 270 -34.08 4.58 -19.87
N GLU A 271 -33.01 4.09 -20.50
CA GLU A 271 -32.32 2.88 -20.04
C GLU A 271 -31.81 3.05 -18.61
N VAL A 272 -31.23 4.22 -18.30
CA VAL A 272 -30.79 4.54 -16.93
C VAL A 272 -31.99 4.60 -15.97
N GLU A 273 -33.11 5.18 -16.38
CA GLU A 273 -34.32 5.21 -15.56
C GLU A 273 -34.84 3.79 -15.25
N GLU A 274 -34.95 2.95 -16.28
CA GLU A 274 -35.38 1.56 -16.17
C GLU A 274 -34.44 0.72 -15.30
N ALA A 275 -33.13 0.79 -15.56
CA ALA A 275 -32.12 0.07 -14.81
C ALA A 275 -32.10 0.45 -13.32
N ASN A 276 -32.49 1.68 -12.99
CA ASN A 276 -32.58 2.18 -11.61
C ASN A 276 -34.00 2.13 -11.03
N ARG A 277 -34.98 1.57 -11.76
CA ARG A 277 -36.40 1.48 -11.36
C ARG A 277 -36.98 2.82 -10.94
N VAL A 278 -36.60 3.89 -11.64
CA VAL A 278 -37.24 5.20 -11.49
C VAL A 278 -38.20 5.41 -12.65
N ASP A 279 -39.28 6.14 -12.40
CA ASP A 279 -40.30 6.37 -13.42
C ASP A 279 -39.76 7.17 -14.60
N GLU A 280 -40.33 6.94 -15.79
CA GLU A 280 -39.97 7.67 -17.01
C GLU A 280 -40.09 9.20 -16.83
N GLY A 281 -39.08 9.93 -17.31
CA GLY A 281 -39.03 11.40 -17.29
C GLY A 281 -38.67 12.01 -15.94
N THR A 282 -38.19 11.19 -15.00
CA THR A 282 -37.67 11.62 -13.70
C THR A 282 -36.31 12.32 -13.84
N ILE A 283 -35.48 11.88 -14.78
CA ILE A 283 -34.17 12.45 -15.10
C ILE A 283 -34.33 13.46 -16.23
N ILE A 284 -34.23 14.75 -15.91
CA ILE A 284 -34.43 15.83 -16.91
C ILE A 284 -33.18 16.05 -17.77
N SER A 285 -32.01 15.78 -17.20
CA SER A 285 -30.72 15.99 -17.85
C SER A 285 -29.65 15.23 -17.09
N MET A 286 -28.77 14.56 -17.82
CA MET A 286 -27.52 14.03 -17.29
C MET A 286 -26.34 14.80 -17.89
N ARG A 287 -25.27 15.00 -17.11
CA ARG A 287 -24.06 15.65 -17.60
C ARG A 287 -22.81 14.93 -17.12
N TRP A 288 -21.78 15.03 -17.95
CA TRP A 288 -20.43 14.58 -17.63
C TRP A 288 -19.77 15.44 -16.55
N ALA A 289 -19.17 14.79 -15.56
CA ALA A 289 -18.13 15.40 -14.74
C ALA A 289 -16.76 15.20 -15.42
N LYS A 290 -16.40 16.06 -16.38
CA LYS A 290 -15.03 16.07 -16.93
C LYS A 290 -14.12 16.87 -16.00
N LYS A 291 -12.92 16.33 -15.73
CA LYS A 291 -11.86 17.08 -15.04
C LYS A 291 -11.47 18.26 -15.94
N ILE A 292 -11.53 19.48 -15.42
CA ILE A 292 -11.00 20.65 -16.12
C ILE A 292 -9.48 20.54 -16.02
N SER A 293 -8.82 20.23 -17.12
CA SER A 293 -7.37 20.33 -17.24
C SER A 293 -7.02 21.83 -17.23
N HIS A 294 -6.45 22.32 -16.14
CA HIS A 294 -5.77 23.61 -16.08
C HIS A 294 -4.30 23.43 -16.45
#